data_AF-A0A950SM14-F1
#
_entry.id   AF-A0A950SM14-F1
#
_cell.length_a   1.000
_cell.length_b   1.000
_cell.length_c   1.000
_cell.angle_alpha   90.00
_cell.angle_beta   90.00
_cell.angle_gamma   90.00
#
_symmetry.space_group_name_H-M   'P 1'
#
loop_
_entity.id
_entity.type
_entity.pdbx_description
1 polymer ?
#
loop_
_entity_poly.entity_id
_entity_poly.type
_entity_poly.pdbx_seq_one_letter_code
_entity_poly.pdbx_strand_id
1 'polypeptide(L)'
;MLIAAGLSACVLLVALVTRVALASQVRGWLHYTFPGVPARVNSAVWIFTNNARELLGVLGLLLIAQLAARGTGGPTRAQQLVRTGGELVVAGAVAANVLLVGAAVGAYGERMVRAMLPHGPVEVAAYALALALYLQGRRRPLAAARLAGTIAASVALLGVAALLETFR
;
A
#
# COMPACT_ATOMS: atom_id res chain seq x y z
N MET A 1 -0.86 12.87 -3.50
CA MET A 1 -0.05 13.78 -2.66
C MET A 1 -0.52 13.75 -1.20
N LEU A 2 -1.73 14.20 -0.85
CA LEU A 2 -2.20 14.18 0.55
C LEU A 2 -2.24 12.78 1.21
N ILE A 3 -2.67 11.74 0.48
CA ILE A 3 -2.72 10.37 1.03
C ILE A 3 -1.32 9.86 1.38
N ALA A 4 -0.37 9.97 0.43
CA ALA A 4 1.02 9.58 0.66
C ALA A 4 1.63 10.33 1.85
N ALA A 5 1.46 11.66 1.90
CA ALA A 5 1.97 12.47 3.00
C ALA A 5 1.37 12.07 4.36
N GLY A 6 0.06 11.82 4.40
CA GLY A 6 -0.62 11.34 5.61
C GLY A 6 -0.10 9.98 6.08
N LEU A 7 0.05 9.02 5.16
CA LEU A 7 0.61 7.71 5.48
C LEU A 7 2.06 7.82 5.98
N SER A 8 2.89 8.62 5.32
CA SER A 8 4.26 8.88 5.76
C SER A 8 4.31 9.51 7.16
N ALA A 9 3.44 10.48 7.45
CA ALA A 9 3.35 11.09 8.78
C ALA A 9 2.95 10.07 9.86
N CYS A 10 1.98 9.20 9.58
CA CYS A 10 1.59 8.13 10.50
C CYS A 10 2.75 7.15 10.75
N VAL A 11 3.48 6.75 9.70
CA VAL A 11 4.68 5.90 9.84
C VAL A 11 5.73 6.56 10.71
N LEU A 12 6.00 7.85 10.52
CA LEU A 12 6.96 8.60 11.32
C LEU A 12 6.53 8.70 12.80
N LEU A 13 5.25 8.91 13.07
CA LEU A 13 4.72 8.96 14.43
C LEU A 13 4.87 7.61 15.14
N VAL A 14 4.51 6.51 14.48
CA VAL A 14 4.73 5.16 15.02
C VAL A 14 6.22 4.90 15.23
N ALA A 15 7.07 5.27 14.27
CA ALA A 15 8.52 5.12 14.40
C ALA A 15 9.08 5.89 15.59
N LEU A 16 8.61 7.11 15.85
CA LEU A 16 9.01 7.91 17.00
C LEU A 16 8.61 7.23 18.31
N VAL A 17 7.34 6.79 18.43
CA VAL A 17 6.84 6.08 19.62
C VAL A 17 7.65 4.81 19.86
N THR A 18 7.87 4.00 18.82
CA THR A 18 8.66 2.78 18.93
C THR A 18 10.10 3.06 19.31
N ARG A 19 10.73 4.07 18.71
CA ARG A 19 12.12 4.45 19.02
C ARG A 19 12.31 4.81 20.49
N VAL A 20 11.37 5.54 21.07
CA VAL A 20 11.47 6.06 22.45
C VAL A 20 11.07 5.01 23.48
N ALA A 21 10.05 4.19 23.21
CA ALA A 21 9.44 3.35 24.24
C ALA A 21 9.55 1.83 24.02
N LEU A 22 9.65 1.36 22.78
CA LEU A 22 9.41 -0.06 22.43
C LEU A 22 10.51 -0.71 21.59
N ALA A 23 11.63 -0.02 21.35
CA ALA A 23 12.63 -0.46 20.37
C ALA A 23 13.21 -1.85 20.70
N SER A 24 13.44 -2.16 21.98
CA SER A 24 13.98 -3.46 22.38
C SER A 24 12.96 -4.59 22.18
N GLN A 25 11.73 -4.37 22.60
CA GLN A 25 10.63 -5.33 22.49
C GLN A 25 10.33 -5.63 21.01
N VAL A 26 10.23 -4.59 20.19
CA VAL A 26 9.97 -4.73 18.75
C VAL A 26 11.10 -5.48 18.06
N ARG A 27 12.37 -5.26 18.43
CA ARG A 27 13.49 -6.06 17.88
C ARG A 27 13.37 -7.53 18.24
N GLY A 28 12.93 -7.84 19.47
CA GLY A 28 12.65 -9.19 19.94
C GLY A 28 11.36 -9.81 19.39
N TRP A 29 10.56 -9.07 18.63
CA TRP A 29 9.42 -9.62 17.89
C TRP A 29 9.75 -9.80 16.41
N LEU A 30 10.34 -8.78 15.79
CA LEU A 30 10.51 -8.71 14.32
C LEU A 30 11.78 -9.41 13.82
N HIS A 31 12.84 -9.49 14.62
CA HIS A 31 14.07 -10.24 14.31
C HIS A 31 14.68 -9.97 12.91
N TYR A 32 14.56 -8.76 12.35
CA TYR A 32 15.14 -8.44 11.05
C TYR A 32 16.67 -8.59 11.03
N THR A 33 17.19 -9.32 10.04
CA THR A 33 18.62 -9.64 9.90
C THR A 33 19.35 -8.82 8.81
N PHE A 34 18.64 -8.01 8.02
CA PHE A 34 19.16 -7.17 6.92
C PHE A 34 20.18 -7.84 5.95
N PRO A 35 20.07 -9.13 5.55
CA PRO A 35 21.02 -9.74 4.63
C PRO A 35 20.84 -9.31 3.16
N GLY A 36 19.89 -8.40 2.88
CA GLY A 36 19.46 -8.09 1.52
C GLY A 36 18.51 -9.15 0.95
N VAL A 37 17.78 -8.82 -0.12
CA VAL A 37 16.98 -9.79 -0.88
C VAL A 37 17.91 -10.42 -1.93
N PRO A 38 17.94 -11.76 -2.10
CA PRO A 38 18.74 -12.37 -3.14
C PRO A 38 18.37 -11.80 -4.52
N ALA A 39 19.37 -11.39 -5.30
CA ALA A 39 19.18 -10.82 -6.64
C ALA A 39 18.74 -11.89 -7.67
N ARG A 40 17.49 -12.35 -7.54
CA ARG A 40 16.88 -13.40 -8.36
C ARG A 40 15.55 -12.90 -8.92
N VAL A 41 15.30 -13.18 -10.19
CA VAL A 41 14.02 -12.83 -10.85
C VAL A 41 12.83 -13.39 -10.08
N ASN A 42 12.93 -14.61 -9.54
CA ASN A 42 11.86 -15.21 -8.73
C ASN A 42 11.52 -14.39 -7.48
N SER A 43 12.51 -13.74 -6.85
CA SER A 43 12.28 -12.86 -5.70
C SER A 43 11.52 -11.61 -6.11
N ALA A 44 11.91 -10.97 -7.22
CA ALA A 44 11.19 -9.82 -7.77
C ALA A 44 9.75 -10.17 -8.14
N VAL A 45 9.51 -11.32 -8.79
CA VAL A 45 8.15 -11.79 -9.12
C VAL A 45 7.33 -12.04 -7.87
N TRP A 46 7.91 -12.61 -6.82
CA TRP A 46 7.21 -12.86 -5.56
C TRP A 46 6.82 -11.55 -4.85
N ILE A 47 7.75 -10.59 -4.76
CA ILE A 47 7.51 -9.25 -4.20
C ILE A 47 6.40 -8.55 -4.98
N PHE A 48 6.54 -8.51 -6.31
CA PHE A 48 5.56 -7.92 -7.20
C PHE A 48 4.18 -8.56 -7.01
N THR A 49 4.10 -9.89 -6.96
CA THR A 49 2.83 -10.61 -6.84
C THR A 49 2.15 -10.32 -5.51
N ASN A 50 2.90 -10.27 -4.41
CA ASN A 50 2.34 -9.95 -3.11
C ASN A 50 1.78 -8.52 -3.08
N ASN A 51 2.53 -7.55 -3.60
CA ASN A 51 2.09 -6.17 -3.71
C ASN A 51 0.90 -6.00 -4.68
N ALA A 52 0.92 -6.69 -5.82
CA ALA A 52 -0.16 -6.66 -6.80
C ALA A 52 -1.47 -7.22 -6.23
N ARG A 53 -1.41 -8.21 -5.33
CA ARG A 53 -2.60 -8.74 -4.64
C ARG A 53 -3.27 -7.68 -3.76
N GLU A 54 -2.51 -6.87 -3.04
CA GLU A 54 -3.06 -5.76 -2.26
C GLU A 54 -3.68 -4.69 -3.15
N LEU A 55 -3.00 -4.35 -4.25
CA LEU A 55 -3.52 -3.44 -5.26
C LEU A 55 -4.85 -3.94 -5.84
N LEU A 56 -4.95 -5.23 -6.16
CA LEU A 56 -6.17 -5.86 -6.67
C LEU A 56 -7.35 -5.72 -5.70
N GLY A 57 -7.11 -5.77 -4.39
CA GLY A 57 -8.15 -5.51 -3.38
C GLY A 57 -8.75 -4.10 -3.53
N VAL A 58 -7.90 -3.08 -3.68
CA VAL A 58 -8.34 -1.69 -3.92
C VAL A 58 -9.07 -1.55 -5.26
N LEU A 59 -8.56 -2.19 -6.31
CA LEU A 59 -9.18 -2.17 -7.64
C LEU A 59 -10.54 -2.89 -7.67
N GLY A 60 -10.69 -3.97 -6.92
CA GLY A 60 -11.97 -4.68 -6.76
C GLY A 60 -13.03 -3.78 -6.11
N LEU A 61 -12.66 -3.03 -5.07
CA LEU A 61 -13.57 -2.06 -4.46
C LEU A 61 -13.92 -0.91 -5.41
N LEU A 62 -12.95 -0.45 -6.19
CA LEU A 62 -13.20 0.55 -7.23
C LEU A 62 -14.20 0.03 -8.27
N LEU A 63 -14.04 -1.21 -8.73
CA LEU A 63 -14.97 -1.84 -9.66
C LEU A 63 -16.39 -1.87 -9.11
N ILE A 64 -16.57 -2.36 -7.87
CA ILE A 64 -17.88 -2.39 -7.19
C ILE A 64 -18.48 -0.98 -7.14
N ALA A 65 -17.67 0.02 -6.78
CA ALA A 65 -18.15 1.40 -6.68
C ALA A 65 -18.50 2.01 -8.05
N GLN A 66 -17.75 1.68 -9.11
CA GLN A 66 -18.03 2.14 -10.47
C GLN A 66 -19.28 1.48 -11.06
N LEU A 67 -19.52 0.19 -10.78
CA LEU A 67 -20.74 -0.50 -11.19
C LEU A 67 -21.97 0.15 -10.54
N ALA A 68 -21.90 0.43 -9.23
CA ALA A 68 -22.98 1.11 -8.52
C ALA A 68 -23.21 2.54 -9.03
N ALA A 69 -22.14 3.30 -9.34
CA ALA A 69 -22.23 4.67 -9.82
C ALA A 69 -22.76 4.80 -11.27
N ARG A 70 -22.70 3.73 -12.06
CA ARG A 70 -23.24 3.68 -13.44
C ARG A 70 -24.63 3.08 -13.53
N GLY A 71 -25.13 2.46 -12.45
CA GLY A 71 -26.49 1.93 -12.38
C GLY A 71 -27.53 3.04 -12.26
N THR A 72 -28.69 2.83 -12.87
CA THR A 72 -29.82 3.79 -12.87
C THR A 72 -30.52 3.91 -11.52
N GLY A 73 -30.39 2.90 -10.64
CA GLY A 73 -31.04 2.84 -9.32
C GLY A 73 -30.13 3.18 -8.12
N GLY A 74 -28.89 3.61 -8.35
CA GLY A 74 -27.91 3.83 -7.29
C GLY A 74 -27.40 2.53 -6.62
N PRO A 75 -26.60 2.64 -5.53
CA PRO A 75 -25.99 1.48 -4.87
C PRO A 75 -27.01 0.65 -4.09
N THR A 76 -27.08 -0.66 -4.35
CA THR A 76 -27.90 -1.59 -3.56
C THR A 76 -27.35 -1.77 -2.14
N ARG A 77 -28.19 -2.20 -1.18
CA ARG A 77 -27.75 -2.48 0.21
C ARG A 77 -26.60 -3.50 0.25
N ALA A 78 -26.64 -4.52 -0.59
CA ALA A 78 -25.56 -5.50 -0.70
C ALA A 78 -24.25 -4.87 -1.19
N GLN A 79 -24.31 -4.00 -2.21
CA GLN A 79 -23.14 -3.27 -2.71
C GLN A 79 -22.56 -2.32 -1.65
N GLN A 80 -23.42 -1.65 -0.87
CA GLN A 80 -22.99 -0.80 0.25
C GLN A 80 -22.28 -1.63 1.33
N LEU A 81 -22.85 -2.76 1.75
CA LEU A 81 -22.24 -3.64 2.74
C LEU A 81 -20.89 -4.20 2.28
N VAL A 82 -20.81 -4.72 1.05
CA VAL A 82 -19.56 -5.22 0.47
C VAL A 82 -18.52 -4.11 0.39
N ARG A 83 -18.93 -2.90 -0.04
CA ARG A 83 -18.03 -1.76 -0.10
C ARG A 83 -17.53 -1.35 1.28
N THR A 84 -18.41 -1.20 2.27
CA THR A 84 -18.01 -0.83 3.64
C THR A 84 -17.12 -1.89 4.26
N GLY A 85 -17.47 -3.17 4.12
CA GLY A 85 -16.62 -4.27 4.57
C GLY A 85 -15.23 -4.24 3.93
N GLY A 86 -15.16 -4.01 2.61
CA GLY A 86 -13.88 -3.88 1.93
C GLY A 86 -13.11 -2.60 2.30
N GLU A 87 -13.77 -1.47 2.49
CA GLU A 87 -13.15 -0.23 2.99
C GLU A 87 -12.52 -0.48 4.37
N LEU A 88 -13.19 -1.23 5.26
CA LEU A 88 -12.65 -1.63 6.57
C LEU A 88 -11.45 -2.57 6.45
N VAL A 89 -11.52 -3.57 5.55
CA VAL A 89 -10.40 -4.48 5.30
C VAL A 89 -9.18 -3.73 4.77
N VAL A 90 -9.36 -2.84 3.79
CA VAL A 90 -8.27 -2.00 3.24
C VAL A 90 -7.73 -1.06 4.32
N ALA A 91 -8.59 -0.41 5.09
CA ALA A 91 -8.15 0.46 6.19
C ALA A 91 -7.34 -0.32 7.24
N GLY A 92 -7.78 -1.52 7.60
CA GLY A 92 -7.07 -2.43 8.51
C GLY A 92 -5.71 -2.86 7.95
N ALA A 93 -5.64 -3.25 6.68
CA ALA A 93 -4.39 -3.62 6.02
C ALA A 93 -3.40 -2.44 5.95
N VAL A 94 -3.88 -1.24 5.62
CA VAL A 94 -3.07 -0.02 5.63
C VAL A 94 -2.58 0.30 7.03
N ALA A 95 -3.44 0.21 8.05
CA ALA A 95 -3.06 0.46 9.44
C ALA A 95 -2.01 -0.55 9.92
N ALA A 96 -2.18 -1.84 9.60
CA ALA A 96 -1.20 -2.88 9.93
C ALA A 96 0.16 -2.61 9.27
N ASN A 97 0.17 -2.23 7.98
CA ASN A 97 1.40 -1.86 7.27
C ASN A 97 2.08 -0.63 7.89
N VAL A 98 1.31 0.42 8.20
CA VAL A 98 1.83 1.64 8.86
C VAL A 98 2.45 1.29 10.22
N LEU A 99 1.78 0.46 11.02
CA LEU A 99 2.28 0.02 12.31
C LEU A 99 3.56 -0.81 12.18
N LEU A 100 3.58 -1.78 11.27
CA LEU A 100 4.73 -2.66 11.05
C LEU A 100 5.94 -1.89 10.54
N VAL A 101 5.76 -1.08 9.49
CA VAL A 101 6.83 -0.26 8.90
C VAL A 101 7.32 0.78 9.89
N GLY A 102 6.41 1.50 10.55
CA GLY A 102 6.77 2.47 11.58
C GLY A 102 7.56 1.83 12.72
N ALA A 103 7.06 0.70 13.25
CA ALA A 103 7.75 -0.02 14.32
C ALA A 103 9.13 -0.51 13.89
N ALA A 104 9.25 -1.04 12.67
CA ALA A 104 10.53 -1.45 12.11
C ALA A 104 11.52 -0.27 11.96
N VAL A 105 11.07 0.86 11.40
CA VAL A 105 11.90 2.06 11.27
C VAL A 105 12.31 2.59 12.65
N GLY A 106 11.40 2.63 13.63
CA GLY A 106 11.71 3.08 14.98
C GLY A 106 12.72 2.18 15.70
N ALA A 107 12.56 0.87 15.58
CA ALA A 107 13.36 -0.12 16.30
C ALA A 107 14.78 -0.30 15.72
N TYR A 108 14.91 -0.21 14.39
CA TYR A 108 16.16 -0.46 13.67
C TYR A 108 16.81 0.80 13.07
N GLY A 109 16.09 1.92 13.05
CA GLY A 109 16.59 3.23 12.66
C GLY A 109 17.11 3.27 11.23
N GLU A 110 18.29 3.85 11.06
CA GLU A 110 18.90 4.11 9.76
C GLU A 110 19.08 2.85 8.91
N ARG A 111 19.38 1.69 9.53
CA ARG A 111 19.52 0.42 8.79
C ARG A 111 18.24 0.05 8.05
N MET A 112 17.09 0.25 8.68
CA MET A 112 15.79 0.00 8.05
C MET A 112 15.48 1.04 6.99
N VAL A 113 15.75 2.32 7.25
CA VAL A 113 15.55 3.38 6.26
C VAL A 113 16.37 3.12 5.01
N ARG A 114 17.67 2.82 5.12
CA ARG A 114 18.52 2.49 3.96
C ARG A 114 18.04 1.24 3.24
N ALA A 115 17.50 0.26 3.97
CA ALA A 115 16.96 -0.95 3.36
C ALA A 115 15.72 -0.67 2.50
N MET A 116 14.85 0.24 2.95
CA MET A 116 13.59 0.56 2.28
C MET A 116 13.69 1.66 1.22
N LEU A 117 14.64 2.59 1.36
CA LEU A 117 14.75 3.79 0.52
C LEU A 117 14.70 3.52 -1.00
N PRO A 118 15.29 2.42 -1.53
CA PRO A 118 15.23 2.13 -2.96
C PRO A 118 13.82 1.90 -3.50
N HIS A 119 12.94 1.23 -2.75
CA HIS A 119 11.62 0.80 -3.25
C HIS A 119 10.44 1.44 -2.53
N GLY A 120 10.57 1.74 -1.24
CA GLY A 120 9.48 2.24 -0.39
C GLY A 120 8.77 3.49 -0.94
N PRO A 121 9.47 4.54 -1.40
CA PRO A 121 8.82 5.70 -1.99
C PRO A 121 7.99 5.36 -3.24
N VAL A 122 8.46 4.40 -4.05
CA VAL A 122 7.80 3.95 -5.28
C VAL A 122 6.54 3.14 -4.95
N GLU A 123 6.61 2.27 -3.95
CA GLU A 123 5.44 1.51 -3.45
C GLU A 123 4.37 2.44 -2.88
N VAL A 124 4.76 3.40 -2.04
CA VAL A 124 3.83 4.40 -1.48
C VAL A 124 3.16 5.21 -2.59
N ALA A 125 3.90 5.60 -3.64
CA ALA A 125 3.33 6.29 -4.79
C ALA A 125 2.30 5.41 -5.54
N ALA A 126 2.63 4.14 -5.79
CA ALA A 126 1.74 3.19 -6.46
C ALA A 126 0.41 3.02 -5.70
N TYR A 127 0.48 2.75 -4.39
CA TYR A 127 -0.73 2.59 -3.56
C TYR A 127 -1.49 3.90 -3.39
N ALA A 128 -0.81 5.04 -3.27
CA ALA A 128 -1.47 6.34 -3.17
C ALA A 128 -2.25 6.69 -4.45
N LEU A 129 -1.75 6.33 -5.63
CA LEU A 129 -2.48 6.49 -6.90
C LEU A 129 -3.74 5.62 -6.94
N ALA A 130 -3.62 4.35 -6.56
CA ALA A 130 -4.75 3.43 -6.52
C ALA A 130 -5.84 3.88 -5.52
N LEU A 131 -5.43 4.29 -4.31
CA LEU A 131 -6.34 4.81 -3.29
C LEU A 131 -6.98 6.13 -3.73
N ALA A 132 -6.23 7.04 -4.35
CA ALA A 132 -6.80 8.28 -4.89
C ALA A 132 -7.84 8.00 -5.98
N LEU A 133 -7.56 7.06 -6.87
CA LEU A 133 -8.49 6.61 -7.90
C LEU A 133 -9.76 6.03 -7.28
N TYR A 134 -9.62 5.20 -6.25
CA TYR A 134 -10.74 4.65 -5.47
C TYR A 134 -11.58 5.75 -4.83
N LEU A 135 -10.96 6.66 -4.07
CA LEU A 135 -11.66 7.74 -3.37
C LEU A 135 -12.40 8.69 -4.32
N GLN A 136 -11.87 8.88 -5.53
CA GLN A 136 -12.54 9.66 -6.57
C GLN A 136 -13.68 8.86 -7.23
N GLY A 137 -13.42 7.61 -7.59
CA GLY A 137 -14.36 6.75 -8.30
C GLY A 137 -15.53 6.28 -7.44
N ARG A 138 -15.40 6.30 -6.11
CA ARG A 138 -16.50 5.91 -5.23
C ARG A 138 -17.63 6.94 -5.11
N ARG A 139 -17.42 8.14 -5.66
CA ARG A 139 -18.37 9.27 -5.63
C ARG A 139 -19.01 9.56 -6.99
N ARG A 140 -18.35 9.16 -8.09
CA ARG A 140 -18.79 9.44 -9.46
C ARG A 140 -18.20 8.44 -10.46
N PRO A 141 -18.88 8.21 -11.60
CA PRO A 141 -18.30 7.44 -12.68
C PRO A 141 -17.02 8.11 -13.19
N LEU A 142 -16.02 7.29 -13.52
CA LEU A 142 -14.76 7.73 -14.11
C LEU A 142 -14.68 7.28 -15.58
N ALA A 143 -13.98 8.08 -16.39
CA ALA A 143 -13.66 7.74 -17.76
C ALA A 143 -12.71 6.53 -17.83
N ALA A 144 -12.93 5.64 -18.80
CA ALA A 144 -12.14 4.41 -18.97
C ALA A 144 -10.65 4.70 -19.16
N ALA A 145 -10.29 5.71 -19.96
CA ALA A 145 -8.90 6.11 -20.17
C ALA A 145 -8.19 6.50 -18.86
N ARG A 146 -8.88 7.22 -17.96
CA ARG A 146 -8.32 7.62 -16.65
C ARG A 146 -8.13 6.41 -15.73
N LEU A 147 -9.09 5.49 -15.72
CA LEU A 147 -8.98 4.23 -14.98
C LEU A 147 -7.78 3.43 -15.46
N ALA A 148 -7.72 3.14 -16.77
CA ALA A 148 -6.66 2.36 -17.38
C ALA A 148 -5.28 3.00 -17.16
N GLY A 149 -5.13 4.30 -17.41
CA GLY A 149 -3.86 5.00 -17.24
C GLY A 149 -3.36 4.99 -15.79
N THR A 150 -4.25 5.21 -14.81
CA THR A 150 -3.86 5.22 -13.39
C THR A 150 -3.53 3.81 -12.88
N ILE A 151 -4.29 2.80 -13.32
CA ILE A 151 -4.01 1.39 -12.99
C ILE A 151 -2.66 0.98 -13.58
N ALA A 152 -2.43 1.26 -14.87
CA ALA A 152 -1.17 0.95 -15.54
C ALA A 152 0.01 1.64 -14.85
N ALA A 153 -0.11 2.91 -14.49
CA ALA A 153 0.92 3.63 -13.73
C ALA A 153 1.18 2.98 -12.36
N SER A 154 0.13 2.60 -11.63
CA SER A 154 0.27 1.95 -10.31
C SER A 154 0.97 0.59 -10.43
N VAL A 155 0.59 -0.23 -11.41
CA VAL A 155 1.21 -1.54 -11.68
C VAL A 155 2.66 -1.37 -12.11
N ALA A 156 2.96 -0.42 -13.00
CA ALA A 156 4.32 -0.15 -13.46
C ALA A 156 5.23 0.27 -12.29
N LEU A 157 4.75 1.13 -11.39
CA LEU A 157 5.48 1.54 -10.20
C LEU A 157 5.75 0.35 -9.27
N LEU A 158 4.78 -0.55 -9.04
CA LEU A 158 5.04 -1.78 -8.27
C LEU A 158 6.08 -2.69 -8.93
N GLY A 159 6.07 -2.78 -10.27
CA GLY A 159 7.10 -3.50 -11.02
C GLY A 159 8.49 -2.90 -10.79
N VAL A 160 8.62 -1.57 -10.89
CA VAL A 160 9.87 -0.86 -10.62
C VAL A 160 10.32 -1.06 -9.17
N ALA A 161 9.42 -0.96 -8.20
CA ALA A 161 9.71 -1.19 -6.79
C ALA A 161 10.28 -2.59 -6.54
N ALA A 162 9.65 -3.63 -7.11
CA ALA A 162 10.11 -5.01 -6.96
C ALA A 162 11.51 -5.25 -7.56
N LEU A 163 11.81 -4.61 -8.70
CA LEU A 163 13.14 -4.65 -9.30
C LEU A 163 14.17 -3.93 -8.41
N LEU A 164 13.84 -2.75 -7.88
CA LEU A 164 14.72 -1.98 -7.00
C LEU A 164 14.98 -2.68 -5.67
N GLU A 165 14.01 -3.43 -5.13
CA GLU A 165 14.23 -4.21 -3.92
C GLU A 165 15.19 -5.39 -4.14
N THR A 166 15.15 -5.98 -5.35
CA THR A 166 15.88 -7.20 -5.72
C THR A 166 17.29 -6.93 -6.24
N PHE A 167 17.52 -5.87 -7.01
CA PHE A 167 18.77 -5.61 -7.73
C PHE A 167 19.53 -4.38 -7.21
N ARG A 168 19.59 -4.23 -5.88
CA ARG A 168 20.25 -3.12 -5.17
C ARG A 168 21.60 -3.49 -4.57
#